data_AF-A0A925L301-F1
#
_entry.id   AF-A0A925L301-F1
#
_cell.length_a   1.000
_cell.length_b   1.000
_cell.length_c   1.000
_cell.angle_alpha   90.00
_cell.angle_beta   90.00
_cell.angle_gamma   90.00
#
_symmetry.space_group_name_H-M   'P 1'
#
loop_
_entity.id
_entity.type
_entity.pdbx_description
1 polymer ?
#
loop_
_entity_poly.entity_id
_entity_poly.type
_entity_poly.pdbx_seq_one_letter_code
_entity_poly.pdbx_strand_id
1 'polypeptide(L)'
;MAVDPGWNWFEPPPPPPGDDARLALARTCARVFSGADGEQVLGHLTSLTVERCLGPDASDGALRALEGQRQLVHHILSLITRGRQGR
;
A
#
# COMPACT_ATOMS: atom_id res chain seq x y z
N MET A 1 -12.98 -6.76 -25.47
CA MET A 1 -12.08 -7.94 -25.60
C MET A 1 -11.03 -7.82 -24.52
N ALA A 2 -11.05 -8.70 -23.52
CA ALA A 2 -9.90 -8.84 -22.63
C ALA A 2 -8.74 -9.39 -23.48
N VAL A 3 -7.57 -8.77 -23.39
CA VAL A 3 -6.36 -9.31 -24.01
C VAL A 3 -6.11 -10.68 -23.35
N ASP A 4 -6.00 -11.74 -24.14
CA ASP A 4 -5.63 -13.05 -23.63
C ASP A 4 -4.13 -12.99 -23.26
N PRO A 5 -3.76 -13.09 -21.97
CA PRO A 5 -2.37 -12.99 -21.55
C PRO A 5 -1.48 -14.14 -22.07
N GLY A 6 -2.04 -15.16 -22.74
CA GLY A 6 -1.28 -16.03 -23.62
C GLY A 6 -0.42 -17.05 -22.87
N TRP A 7 0.89 -16.80 -22.72
CA TRP A 7 1.88 -17.56 -21.91
C TRP A 7 2.77 -16.63 -21.04
N ASN A 8 2.38 -15.36 -20.89
CA ASN A 8 3.21 -14.30 -20.31
C ASN A 8 3.48 -14.44 -18.79
N TRP A 9 2.75 -15.27 -18.06
CA TRP A 9 2.99 -15.53 -16.63
C TRP A 9 4.22 -16.41 -16.39
N PHE A 10 4.78 -17.01 -17.45
CA PHE A 10 6.11 -17.65 -17.41
C PHE A 10 7.24 -16.64 -17.60
N GLU A 11 6.95 -15.42 -18.05
CA GLU A 11 7.98 -14.40 -18.13
C GLU A 11 8.41 -14.05 -16.70
N PRO A 12 9.72 -13.99 -16.44
CA PRO A 12 10.20 -13.57 -15.14
C PRO A 12 9.66 -12.16 -14.86
N PRO A 13 9.14 -11.90 -13.65
CA PRO A 13 8.64 -10.58 -13.32
C PRO A 13 9.76 -9.56 -13.50
N PRO A 14 9.43 -8.31 -13.90
CA PRO A 14 10.44 -7.27 -14.02
C PRO A 14 11.22 -7.16 -12.72
N PRO A 15 12.54 -6.90 -12.79
CA PRO A 15 13.35 -6.74 -11.59
C PRO A 15 12.73 -5.64 -10.74
N PRO A 16 12.76 -5.80 -9.41
CA PRO A 16 12.14 -4.82 -8.54
C PRO A 16 12.88 -3.47 -8.71
N PRO A 17 12.21 -2.33 -8.47
CA PRO A 17 12.82 -1.02 -8.70
C PRO A 17 14.15 -0.88 -7.97
N GLY A 18 15.14 -0.24 -8.59
CA GLY A 18 16.41 0.06 -7.95
C GLY A 18 16.24 0.93 -6.70
N ASP A 19 17.25 0.95 -5.83
CA ASP A 19 17.16 1.64 -4.54
C ASP A 19 16.90 3.14 -4.68
N ASP A 20 17.46 3.79 -5.70
CA ASP A 20 17.18 5.20 -6.01
C ASP A 20 15.71 5.44 -6.35
N ALA A 21 15.09 4.55 -7.13
CA ALA A 21 13.67 4.64 -7.47
C ALA A 21 12.78 4.42 -6.24
N ARG A 22 13.16 3.47 -5.36
CA ARG A 22 12.46 3.24 -4.09
C ARG A 22 12.54 4.44 -3.15
N LEU A 23 13.71 5.07 -3.05
CA LEU A 23 13.92 6.27 -2.24
C LEU A 23 13.15 7.47 -2.82
N ALA A 24 13.14 7.63 -4.14
CA ALA A 24 12.36 8.67 -4.81
C ALA A 24 10.86 8.53 -4.55
N LEU A 25 10.34 7.30 -4.60
CA LEU A 25 8.96 7.00 -4.24
C LEU A 25 8.67 7.33 -2.77
N ALA A 26 9.55 6.90 -1.85
CA ALA A 26 9.41 7.18 -0.43
C ALA A 26 9.35 8.69 -0.14
N ARG A 27 10.26 9.48 -0.74
CA ARG A 27 10.25 10.97 -0.65
C ARG A 27 8.97 11.57 -1.22
N THR A 28 8.46 11.00 -2.32
CA THR A 28 7.20 11.45 -2.93
C THR A 28 6.03 11.20 -1.98
N CYS A 29 5.91 10.00 -1.40
CA CYS A 29 4.90 9.71 -0.39
C CYS A 29 5.01 10.65 0.82
N ALA A 30 6.22 10.86 1.34
CA ALA A 30 6.43 11.77 2.47
C ALA A 30 5.95 13.20 2.19
N ARG A 31 6.18 13.70 0.96
CA ARG A 31 5.74 15.03 0.53
C ARG A 31 4.22 15.11 0.29
N VAL A 32 3.62 14.08 -0.32
CA VAL A 32 2.17 14.05 -0.56
C VAL A 32 1.40 14.06 0.75
N PHE A 33 1.91 13.36 1.77
CA PHE A 33 1.25 13.21 3.06
C PHE A 33 1.84 14.10 4.18
N SER A 34 2.47 15.24 3.84
CA SER A 34 3.03 16.17 4.84
C SER A 34 2.08 17.29 5.27
N GLY A 35 0.98 17.51 4.55
CA GLY A 35 0.00 18.56 4.85
C GLY A 35 -1.28 18.03 5.49
N ALA A 36 -2.14 18.94 5.95
CA ALA A 36 -3.41 18.62 6.62
C ALA A 36 -4.31 17.68 5.79
N ASP A 37 -4.42 17.92 4.48
CA ASP A 37 -5.22 17.05 3.59
C ASP A 37 -4.65 15.62 3.54
N GLY A 38 -3.32 15.49 3.55
CA GLY A 38 -2.65 14.20 3.58
C GLY A 38 -2.88 13.46 4.90
N GLU A 39 -2.80 14.18 6.02
CA GLU A 39 -3.12 13.63 7.34
C GLU A 39 -4.58 13.18 7.43
N GLN A 40 -5.51 13.96 6.88
CA GLN A 40 -6.93 13.61 6.82
C GLN A 40 -7.16 12.32 6.01
N VAL A 41 -6.54 12.19 4.85
CA VAL A 41 -6.63 10.97 4.03
C VAL A 41 -6.04 9.76 4.76
N LEU A 42 -4.88 9.90 5.41
CA LEU A 42 -4.27 8.81 6.17
C LEU A 42 -5.13 8.40 7.37
N GLY A 43 -5.70 9.36 8.09
CA GLY A 43 -6.64 9.09 9.17
C GLY A 43 -7.86 8.30 8.68
N HIS A 44 -8.43 8.71 7.55
CA HIS A 44 -9.55 7.99 6.94
C HIS A 44 -9.18 6.56 6.54
N LEU A 45 -8.06 6.36 5.84
CA LEU A 45 -7.58 5.02 5.44
C LEU A 45 -7.31 4.13 6.66
N THR A 46 -6.71 4.69 7.71
CA THR A 46 -6.42 3.98 8.97
C THR A 46 -7.72 3.51 9.63
N SER A 47 -8.73 4.39 9.71
CA SER A 47 -10.05 4.05 10.27
C SER A 47 -10.77 2.93 9.50
N LEU A 48 -10.64 2.91 8.16
CA LEU A 48 -11.28 1.90 7.32
C LEU A 48 -10.62 0.52 7.39
N THR A 49 -9.37 0.44 7.86
CA THR A 49 -8.53 -0.75 7.69
C THR A 49 -7.87 -1.23 8.98
N VAL A 50 -6.92 -0.45 9.51
CA VAL A 50 -6.09 -0.79 10.67
C VAL A 50 -6.95 -0.87 11.93
N GLU A 51 -7.80 0.14 12.15
CA GLU A 51 -8.66 0.23 13.33
C GLU A 51 -9.97 -0.54 13.17
N ARG A 52 -10.29 -0.97 11.94
CA ARG A 52 -11.53 -1.68 11.66
C ARG A 52 -11.51 -3.08 12.24
N CYS A 53 -12.49 -3.39 13.07
CA CYS A 53 -12.77 -4.73 13.55
C CYS A 53 -13.90 -5.39 12.73
N LEU A 54 -13.78 -6.69 12.49
CA LEU A 54 -14.86 -7.51 11.94
C LEU A 54 -15.50 -8.32 13.06
N GLY A 55 -16.80 -8.60 12.94
CA GLY A 55 -17.54 -9.42 13.90
C GLY A 55 -17.12 -10.90 13.86
N PRO A 56 -17.54 -11.70 14.85
CA PRO A 56 -17.18 -13.12 14.95
C PRO A 56 -17.66 -13.96 13.75
N ASP A 57 -18.76 -13.57 13.12
CA ASP A 57 -19.34 -14.26 11.96
C ASP A 57 -18.75 -13.82 10.61
N ALA A 58 -17.65 -13.06 10.63
CA ALA A 58 -17.00 -12.61 9.40
C ALA A 58 -16.45 -13.79 8.59
N SER A 59 -16.70 -13.77 7.28
CA SER A 59 -16.17 -14.80 6.40
C SER A 59 -14.65 -14.70 6.27
N ASP A 60 -14.00 -15.82 5.99
CA ASP A 60 -12.58 -15.87 5.63
C ASP A 60 -12.20 -14.90 4.51
N GLY A 61 -13.09 -14.73 3.52
CA GLY A 61 -12.87 -13.80 2.42
C GLY A 61 -12.80 -12.35 2.90
N ALA A 62 -13.68 -11.96 3.83
CA ALA A 62 -13.66 -10.63 4.41
C ALA A 62 -12.40 -10.39 5.27
N LEU A 63 -11.98 -11.40 6.02
CA LEU A 63 -10.74 -11.34 6.83
C LEU A 63 -9.51 -11.15 5.94
N ARG A 64 -9.34 -11.97 4.90
CA ARG A 64 -8.21 -11.86 3.95
C ARG A 64 -8.22 -10.53 3.19
N ALA A 65 -9.40 -10.07 2.78
CA ALA A 65 -9.52 -8.79 2.10
C ALA A 65 -9.11 -7.62 3.00
N LEU A 66 -9.55 -7.61 4.26
CA LEU A 66 -9.17 -6.59 5.23
C LEU A 66 -7.67 -6.63 5.52
N GLU A 67 -7.07 -7.82 5.62
CA GLU A 67 -5.63 -7.94 5.84
C GLU A 67 -4.81 -7.42 4.65
N GLY A 68 -5.26 -7.68 3.42
CA GLY A 68 -4.63 -7.08 2.23
C GLY A 68 -4.69 -5.56 2.24
N GLN A 69 -5.79 -4.97 2.71
CA GLN A 69 -5.92 -3.52 2.86
C GLN A 69 -5.00 -2.97 3.96
N ARG A 70 -4.88 -3.65 5.10
CA ARG A 70 -3.96 -3.25 6.19
C ARG A 70 -2.51 -3.27 5.73
N GLN A 71 -2.10 -4.31 5.02
CA GLN A 71 -0.76 -4.39 4.47
C GLN A 71 -0.44 -3.22 3.53
N LEU A 72 -1.40 -2.81 2.69
CA LEU A 72 -1.24 -1.65 1.81
C LEU A 72 -1.07 -0.35 2.61
N VAL A 73 -1.92 -0.11 3.61
CA VAL A 73 -1.84 1.10 4.44
C VAL A 73 -0.51 1.15 5.22
N HIS A 74 -0.09 0.03 5.82
CA HIS A 74 1.21 -0.05 6.49
C HIS A 74 2.38 0.15 5.52
N HIS A 75 2.28 -0.32 4.28
CA HIS A 75 3.30 -0.07 3.27
C HIS A 75 3.44 1.43 2.96
N ILE A 76 2.33 2.15 2.81
CA ILE A 76 2.34 3.61 2.62
C ILE A 76 2.97 4.32 3.82
N LEU A 77 2.58 3.95 5.05
CA LEU A 77 3.15 4.51 6.28
C LEU A 77 4.67 4.26 6.38
N SER A 78 5.12 3.08 5.94
CA SER A 78 6.55 2.74 5.86
C SER A 78 7.28 3.64 4.85
N LEU A 79 6.73 3.81 3.64
CA LEU A 79 7.29 4.71 2.62
C LEU A 79 7.38 6.16 3.11
N ILE A 80 6.37 6.66 3.82
CA ILE A 80 6.39 8.00 4.41
C ILE A 80 7.51 8.13 5.42
N THR A 81 7.61 7.18 6.36
CA THR A 81 8.65 7.16 7.40
C THR A 81 10.04 7.17 6.77
N ARG A 82 10.26 6.30 5.79
CA ARG A 82 11.48 6.18 5.00
C ARG A 82 11.83 7.46 4.25
N GLY A 83 10.85 8.06 3.57
CA GLY A 83 11.02 9.32 2.84
C GLY A 83 11.41 10.48 3.75
N ARG A 84 10.88 10.53 4.98
CA ARG A 84 11.25 11.53 6.00
C ARG A 84 12.66 11.31 6.55
N GLN A 85 13.10 10.06 6.64
CA GLN A 85 14.44 9.69 7.12
C GLN A 85 15.52 9.73 6.02
N GLY A 86 15.12 9.79 4.76
CA GLY A 86 16.03 9.74 3.61
C GLY A 86 16.65 8.36 3.36
N ARG A 87 15.97 7.27 3.74
CA ARG A 87 16.45 5.88 3.67
C ARG A 87 15.41 4.93 3.07
#